data_AF-A0A6G1QH02-F1
#
_entry.id   AF-A0A6G1QH02-F1
#
_cell.length_a   1.000
_cell.length_b   1.000
_cell.length_c   1.000
_cell.angle_alpha   90.00
_cell.angle_beta   90.00
_cell.angle_gamma   90.00
#
_symmetry.space_group_name_H-M   'P 1'
#
loop_
_entity.id
_entity.type
_entity.pdbx_description
1 polymer ?
#
loop_
_entity_poly.entity_id
_entity_poly.type
_entity_poly.pdbx_seq_one_letter_code
_entity_poly.pdbx_strand_id
1 'polypeptide(L)'
;MQCKVKIEVAKAKQRAYEDLYVRLDTKEGEVDLYRLARQRDRDGKDVQQVSVIKDKDGNVLTGARIVMGRWKENFEELMNEGNERERRVEEVTGVEQEVAKISKSEVRRTLKRMKSGKAVGPDDIPVEVWKCLGEVAVEFLTSLFNKILESERMLRTGEVYWYHFLRTREMCRAVATTEE
;
A
#
# COMPACT_ATOMS: atom_id res chain seq x y z
N MET A 1 -33.36 4.18 -26.60
CA MET A 1 -32.42 4.97 -27.44
C MET A 1 -30.94 4.60 -27.27
N GLN A 2 -30.45 4.14 -26.10
CA GLN A 2 -29.02 3.87 -25.86
C GLN A 2 -28.38 2.71 -26.68
N CYS A 3 -29.16 1.74 -27.17
CA CYS A 3 -28.60 0.60 -27.94
C CYS A 3 -28.04 1.00 -29.31
N LYS A 4 -28.67 1.94 -30.03
CA LYS A 4 -28.21 2.34 -31.37
C LYS A 4 -26.83 2.99 -31.33
N VAL A 5 -26.60 3.88 -30.37
CA VAL A 5 -25.29 4.53 -30.18
C VAL A 5 -24.20 3.51 -29.84
N LYS A 6 -24.48 2.56 -28.94
CA LYS A 6 -23.52 1.50 -28.59
C LYS A 6 -23.19 0.60 -29.79
N ILE A 7 -24.17 0.27 -30.62
CA ILE A 7 -23.98 -0.52 -31.85
C ILE A 7 -23.11 0.24 -32.85
N GLU A 8 -23.39 1.51 -33.09
CA GLU A 8 -22.60 2.32 -34.03
C GLU A 8 -21.17 2.56 -33.53
N VAL A 9 -20.97 2.74 -32.21
CA VAL A 9 -19.63 2.80 -31.61
C VAL A 9 -18.89 1.47 -31.77
N ALA A 10 -19.58 0.34 -31.59
CA ALA A 10 -18.96 -0.98 -31.80
C ALA A 10 -18.54 -1.17 -33.27
N LYS A 11 -19.37 -0.79 -34.23
CA LYS A 11 -19.04 -0.82 -35.66
C LYS A 11 -17.87 0.11 -36.01
N ALA A 12 -17.84 1.32 -35.46
CA ALA A 12 -16.75 2.26 -35.68
C ALA A 12 -15.43 1.74 -35.12
N LYS A 13 -15.44 1.14 -33.92
CA LYS A 13 -14.26 0.48 -33.33
C LYS A 13 -13.79 -0.69 -34.19
N GLN A 14 -14.72 -1.53 -34.66
CA GLN A 14 -14.39 -2.68 -35.50
C GLN A 14 -13.70 -2.24 -36.79
N ARG A 15 -14.24 -1.24 -37.49
CA ARG A 15 -13.62 -0.67 -38.70
C ARG A 15 -12.22 -0.11 -38.42
N ALA A 16 -12.06 0.62 -37.31
CA ALA A 16 -10.75 1.14 -36.92
C ALA A 16 -9.72 0.03 -36.64
N TYR A 17 -10.13 -1.10 -36.07
CA TYR A 17 -9.25 -2.26 -35.90
C TYR A 17 -8.91 -2.94 -37.22
N GLU A 18 -9.88 -3.10 -38.12
CA GLU A 18 -9.65 -3.64 -39.46
C GLU A 18 -8.64 -2.80 -40.24
N ASP A 19 -8.81 -1.47 -40.27
CA ASP A 19 -7.86 -0.55 -40.91
C ASP A 19 -6.46 -0.61 -40.29
N LEU A 20 -6.37 -0.79 -38.96
CA LEU A 20 -5.11 -0.99 -38.27
C LEU A 20 -4.43 -2.30 -38.70
N TYR A 21 -5.17 -3.41 -38.78
CA TYR A 21 -4.61 -4.70 -39.19
C TYR A 21 -4.10 -4.67 -40.64
N VAL A 22 -4.84 -4.04 -41.55
CA VAL A 22 -4.40 -3.86 -42.95
C VAL A 22 -3.09 -3.09 -43.01
N ARG A 23 -2.94 -2.04 -42.21
CA ARG A 23 -1.68 -1.26 -42.14
C ARG A 23 -0.53 -2.07 -41.57
N LEU A 24 -0.77 -2.88 -40.54
CA LEU A 24 0.27 -3.70 -39.90
C LEU A 24 0.80 -4.81 -40.81
N ASP A 25 0.04 -5.20 -41.84
CA ASP A 25 0.45 -6.22 -42.83
C ASP A 25 1.30 -5.63 -43.97
N THR A 26 1.50 -4.30 -44.01
CA THR A 26 2.42 -3.65 -44.95
C THR A 26 3.83 -3.54 -44.37
N LYS A 27 4.83 -3.38 -45.23
CA LYS A 27 6.24 -3.21 -44.79
C LYS A 27 6.45 -1.95 -43.95
N GLU A 28 5.66 -0.92 -44.20
CA GLU A 28 5.67 0.32 -43.42
C GLU A 28 5.03 0.14 -42.05
N GLY A 29 4.09 -0.81 -41.91
CA GLY A 29 3.43 -1.19 -40.67
C GLY A 29 4.29 -1.96 -39.68
N GLU A 30 5.42 -2.52 -40.10
CA GLU A 30 6.33 -3.27 -39.23
C GLU A 30 6.85 -2.40 -38.07
N VAL A 31 7.16 -1.12 -38.36
CA VAL A 31 7.58 -0.14 -37.33
C VAL A 31 6.46 0.14 -36.33
N ASP A 32 5.21 0.21 -36.80
CA ASP A 32 4.04 0.40 -35.95
C ASP A 32 3.80 -0.82 -35.05
N LEU A 33 4.06 -2.04 -35.54
CA LEU A 33 3.99 -3.28 -34.76
C LEU A 33 4.99 -3.28 -33.61
N TYR A 34 6.26 -2.95 -33.87
CA TYR A 34 7.27 -2.83 -32.82
C TYR A 34 6.92 -1.73 -31.80
N ARG A 35 6.32 -0.61 -32.25
CA ARG A 35 5.85 0.46 -31.35
C ARG A 35 4.70 -0.02 -30.45
N LEU A 36 3.71 -0.73 -31.01
CA LEU A 36 2.59 -1.32 -30.26
C LEU A 36 3.08 -2.36 -29.25
N ALA A 37 4.04 -3.21 -29.63
CA ALA A 37 4.65 -4.18 -28.74
C ALA A 37 5.36 -3.51 -27.55
N ARG A 38 6.18 -2.46 -27.80
CA ARG A 38 6.82 -1.68 -26.73
C ARG A 38 5.80 -0.97 -25.83
N GLN A 39 4.71 -0.47 -26.38
CA GLN A 39 3.66 0.17 -25.58
C GLN A 39 3.02 -0.84 -24.62
N ARG A 40 2.66 -2.03 -25.10
CA ARG A 40 2.11 -3.10 -24.25
C ARG A 40 3.08 -3.56 -23.17
N ASP A 41 4.37 -3.69 -23.49
CA ASP A 41 5.41 -4.01 -22.51
C ASP A 41 5.54 -2.93 -21.43
N ARG A 42 5.38 -1.65 -21.77
CA ARG A 42 5.34 -0.55 -20.79
C ARG A 42 4.06 -0.53 -19.95
N ASP A 43 2.91 -0.78 -20.57
CA ASP A 43 1.63 -0.80 -19.87
C ASP A 43 1.50 -1.99 -18.92
N GLY A 44 2.21 -3.10 -19.20
CA GLY A 44 2.28 -4.29 -18.34
C GLY A 44 3.30 -4.23 -17.20
N LYS A 45 4.10 -3.17 -17.11
CA LYS A 45 5.07 -2.98 -16.00
C LYS A 45 4.41 -2.19 -14.88
N ASP A 46 4.37 -2.79 -13.68
CA ASP A 46 3.84 -2.16 -12.45
C ASP A 46 4.54 -0.84 -12.09
N VAL A 47 5.75 -0.63 -12.61
CA VAL A 47 6.59 0.54 -12.39
C VAL A 47 7.07 1.07 -13.75
N GLN A 48 6.40 2.10 -14.26
CA GLN A 48 6.74 2.73 -15.55
C GLN A 48 7.92 3.71 -15.46
N GLN A 49 8.26 4.20 -14.26
CA GLN A 49 9.44 5.04 -14.01
C GLN A 49 10.44 4.26 -13.17
N VAL A 50 11.70 4.19 -13.60
CA VAL A 50 12.81 3.83 -12.69
C VAL A 50 12.67 4.76 -11.49
N SER A 51 12.49 4.21 -10.29
CA SER A 51 12.49 5.02 -9.07
C SER A 51 13.89 5.64 -8.96
N VAL A 52 14.02 6.88 -9.40
CA VAL A 52 15.26 7.65 -9.35
C VAL A 52 15.49 7.97 -7.87
N ILE A 53 16.18 7.07 -7.20
CA ILE A 53 16.53 7.23 -5.79
C ILE A 53 17.92 7.80 -5.76
N LYS A 54 18.06 8.91 -5.04
CA LYS A 54 19.34 9.59 -4.89
C LYS A 54 20.05 9.12 -3.61
N ASP A 55 21.37 9.02 -3.67
CA ASP A 55 22.18 8.91 -2.45
C ASP A 55 22.15 10.24 -1.67
N LYS A 56 22.85 10.29 -0.53
CA LYS A 56 22.94 11.49 0.30
C LYS A 56 23.66 12.65 -0.41
N ASP A 57 24.54 12.32 -1.34
CA ASP A 57 25.34 13.27 -2.13
C ASP A 57 24.59 13.76 -3.38
N GLY A 58 23.37 13.26 -3.63
CA GLY A 58 22.49 13.68 -4.71
C GLY A 58 22.67 12.91 -6.02
N ASN A 59 23.48 11.87 -6.06
CA ASN A 59 23.70 11.03 -7.24
C ASN A 59 22.58 10.02 -7.42
N VAL A 60 22.21 9.76 -8.67
CA VAL A 60 21.14 8.82 -9.01
C VAL A 60 21.63 7.38 -8.93
N LEU A 61 20.93 6.56 -8.16
CA LEU A 61 21.19 5.12 -8.00
C LEU A 61 20.29 4.33 -8.95
N THR A 62 20.88 3.40 -9.71
CA THR A 62 20.19 2.62 -10.75
C THR A 62 20.18 1.11 -10.50
N GLY A 63 21.06 0.60 -9.63
CA GLY A 63 21.14 -0.83 -9.31
C GLY A 63 20.15 -1.25 -8.22
N ALA A 64 19.33 -2.28 -8.46
CA ALA A 64 18.28 -2.74 -7.53
C ALA A 64 18.79 -3.00 -6.09
N ARG A 65 19.96 -3.64 -5.94
CA ARG A 65 20.57 -3.90 -4.63
C ARG A 65 21.00 -2.62 -3.92
N ILE A 66 21.51 -1.65 -4.68
CA ILE A 66 22.02 -0.37 -4.17
C ILE A 66 20.84 0.52 -3.77
N VAL A 67 19.80 0.55 -4.60
CA VAL A 67 18.54 1.22 -4.32
C VAL A 67 17.89 0.67 -3.05
N MET A 68 17.87 -0.65 -2.87
CA MET A 68 17.33 -1.27 -1.66
C MET A 68 18.15 -0.92 -0.40
N GLY A 69 19.49 -0.92 -0.51
CA GLY A 69 20.36 -0.47 0.57
C GLY A 69 20.09 0.99 0.96
N ARG A 70 19.97 1.88 -0.02
CA ARG A 70 19.66 3.29 0.21
C ARG A 70 18.29 3.51 0.85
N TRP A 71 17.29 2.72 0.47
CA TRP A 71 15.97 2.70 1.12
C TRP A 71 16.07 2.31 2.59
N LYS A 72 16.84 1.26 2.90
CA LYS A 72 17.04 0.80 4.27
C LYS A 72 17.69 1.89 5.14
N GLU A 73 18.77 2.48 4.65
CA GLU A 73 19.48 3.56 5.37
C GLU A 73 18.58 4.78 5.63
N ASN A 74 17.83 5.22 4.62
CA ASN A 74 16.89 6.34 4.76
C ASN A 74 15.82 6.05 5.82
N PHE A 75 15.30 4.82 5.83
CA PHE A 75 14.29 4.40 6.78
C PHE A 75 14.85 4.28 8.20
N GLU A 76 16.05 3.73 8.37
CA GLU A 76 16.73 3.65 9.66
C GLU A 76 17.04 5.04 10.23
N GLU A 77 17.48 6.00 9.40
CA GLU A 77 17.67 7.40 9.81
C GLU A 77 16.36 8.04 10.24
N LEU A 78 15.32 7.95 9.41
CA LEU A 78 14.02 8.57 9.68
C LEU A 78 13.33 8.03 10.95
N MET A 79 13.58 6.76 11.30
CA MET A 79 12.94 6.12 12.45
C MET A 79 13.75 6.22 13.75
N ASN A 80 15.07 6.45 13.67
CA ASN A 80 15.94 6.45 14.85
C ASN A 80 16.54 7.83 15.18
N GLU A 81 16.63 8.75 14.22
CA GLU A 81 17.03 10.13 14.51
C GLU A 81 15.80 10.89 15.04
N GLY A 82 15.81 11.17 16.34
CA GLY A 82 14.77 11.96 17.00
C GLY A 82 14.52 13.25 16.23
N ASN A 83 13.26 13.51 15.90
CA ASN A 83 12.89 14.61 15.03
C ASN A 83 13.33 15.92 15.70
N GLU A 84 14.01 16.84 15.00
CA GLU A 84 14.42 18.14 15.57
C GLU A 84 13.20 18.90 16.17
N ARG A 85 11.99 18.60 15.68
CA ARG A 85 10.71 19.09 16.22
C ARG A 85 10.40 18.55 17.62
N GLU A 86 10.77 17.32 17.95
CA GLU A 86 10.64 16.75 19.30
C GLU A 86 11.65 17.36 20.27
N ARG A 87 12.84 17.75 19.79
CA ARG A 87 13.87 18.42 20.61
C ARG A 87 13.44 19.80 21.13
N ARG A 88 12.42 20.42 20.52
CA ARG A 88 11.87 21.73 20.95
C ARG A 88 10.70 21.61 21.93
N VAL A 89 10.30 20.40 22.31
CA VAL A 89 9.36 20.22 23.41
C VAL A 89 10.17 20.39 24.70
N GLU A 90 9.92 21.49 25.42
CA GLU A 90 10.39 21.67 26.80
C GLU A 90 10.17 20.38 27.59
N GLU A 91 11.10 20.09 28.49
CA GLU A 91 11.16 18.92 29.38
C GLU A 91 9.78 18.53 29.95
N VAL A 92 9.00 17.79 29.15
CA VAL A 92 7.80 17.12 29.63
C VAL A 92 8.34 15.99 30.46
N THR A 93 8.22 16.14 31.78
CA THR A 93 8.33 15.04 32.75
C THR A 93 7.71 13.81 32.10
N GLY A 94 8.54 12.79 31.82
CA GLY A 94 8.07 11.56 31.19
C GLY A 94 6.85 11.09 31.96
N VAL A 95 5.67 11.25 31.37
CA VAL A 95 4.49 10.61 31.91
C VAL A 95 4.76 9.16 31.58
N GLU A 96 5.21 8.38 32.57
CA GLU A 96 5.06 6.93 32.57
C GLU A 96 3.56 6.66 32.51
N GLN A 97 2.99 6.85 31.32
CA GLN A 97 1.61 6.59 31.05
C GLN A 97 1.57 5.09 30.85
N GLU A 98 1.22 4.36 31.91
CA GLU A 98 0.90 2.94 31.80
C GLU A 98 -0.08 2.77 30.63
N VAL A 99 0.39 2.17 29.54
CA VAL A 99 -0.46 1.94 28.37
C VAL A 99 -1.57 1.00 28.82
N ALA A 100 -2.78 1.53 28.90
CA ALA A 100 -3.94 0.77 29.36
C ALA A 100 -4.14 -0.47 28.46
N LYS A 101 -4.45 -1.60 29.09
CA LYS A 101 -4.71 -2.86 28.36
C LYS A 101 -5.89 -2.68 27.40
N ILE A 102 -5.74 -3.19 26.18
CA ILE A 102 -6.79 -3.18 25.17
C ILE A 102 -7.94 -4.08 25.65
N SER A 103 -9.14 -3.52 25.70
CA SER A 103 -10.33 -4.23 26.17
C SER A 103 -11.02 -5.03 25.06
N LYS A 104 -11.74 -6.11 25.43
CA LYS A 104 -12.58 -6.87 24.48
C LYS A 104 -13.67 -6.01 23.83
N SER A 105 -14.23 -5.04 24.55
CA SER A 105 -15.28 -4.14 24.04
C SER A 105 -14.75 -3.20 22.96
N GLU A 106 -13.51 -2.74 23.11
CA GLU A 106 -12.82 -1.94 22.11
C GLU A 106 -12.56 -2.73 20.83
N VAL A 107 -11.99 -3.94 20.93
CA VAL A 107 -11.79 -4.83 19.77
C VAL A 107 -13.11 -5.12 19.07
N ARG A 108 -14.18 -5.42 19.82
CA ARG A 108 -15.52 -5.65 19.28
C ARG A 108 -16.06 -4.43 18.53
N ARG A 109 -15.86 -3.22 19.07
CA ARG A 109 -16.27 -1.97 18.42
C ARG A 109 -15.47 -1.74 17.14
N THR A 110 -14.18 -2.00 17.15
CA THR A 110 -13.28 -1.84 16.01
C THR A 110 -13.64 -2.80 14.89
N LEU A 111 -13.82 -4.10 15.17
CA LEU A 111 -14.25 -5.10 14.18
C LEU A 111 -15.57 -4.71 13.50
N LYS A 112 -16.52 -4.15 14.25
CA LYS A 112 -17.79 -3.64 13.68
C LYS A 112 -17.60 -2.44 12.75
N ARG A 113 -16.66 -1.55 13.07
CA ARG A 113 -16.36 -0.35 12.27
C ARG A 113 -15.57 -0.63 11.01
N MET A 114 -14.83 -1.74 10.95
CA MET A 114 -14.02 -2.07 9.78
C MET A 114 -14.89 -2.31 8.54
N LYS A 115 -14.48 -1.78 7.39
CA LYS A 115 -15.21 -1.95 6.12
C LYS A 115 -14.87 -3.31 5.50
N SER A 116 -15.89 -3.99 4.99
CA SER A 116 -15.75 -5.22 4.23
C SER A 116 -15.33 -4.96 2.77
N GLY A 117 -14.78 -5.97 2.10
CA GLY A 117 -14.32 -5.88 0.71
C GLY A 117 -13.02 -5.07 0.53
N LYS A 118 -12.17 -5.03 1.56
CA LYS A 118 -10.82 -4.48 1.46
C LYS A 118 -9.87 -5.51 0.85
N ALA A 119 -8.85 -5.02 0.14
CA ALA A 119 -7.77 -5.87 -0.35
C ALA A 119 -7.13 -6.61 0.82
N VAL A 120 -6.86 -7.90 0.61
CA VAL A 120 -6.31 -8.77 1.63
C VAL A 120 -4.83 -8.46 1.83
N GLY A 121 -4.35 -8.54 3.08
CA GLY A 121 -2.94 -8.38 3.39
C GLY A 121 -2.11 -9.57 2.90
N PRO A 122 -0.77 -9.54 3.09
CA PRO A 122 0.11 -10.66 2.77
C PRO A 122 -0.15 -11.95 3.58
N ASP A 123 -1.02 -11.84 4.59
CA ASP A 123 -1.50 -12.98 5.38
C ASP A 123 -2.59 -13.76 4.64
N ASP A 124 -3.11 -13.22 3.53
CA ASP A 124 -4.27 -13.75 2.81
C ASP A 124 -5.51 -13.93 3.71
N ILE A 125 -5.61 -13.15 4.80
CA ILE A 125 -6.77 -13.18 5.73
C ILE A 125 -7.66 -11.95 5.54
N PRO A 126 -8.85 -12.09 4.92
CA PRO A 126 -9.78 -10.99 4.78
C PRO A 126 -10.44 -10.60 6.11
N VAL A 127 -10.85 -9.33 6.25
CA VAL A 127 -11.51 -8.80 7.46
C VAL A 127 -12.82 -9.54 7.80
N GLU A 128 -13.46 -10.09 6.77
CA GLU A 128 -14.65 -10.93 6.87
C GLU A 128 -14.42 -12.13 7.78
N VAL A 129 -13.24 -12.75 7.74
CA VAL A 129 -12.90 -13.90 8.60
C VAL A 129 -12.98 -13.49 10.07
N TRP A 130 -12.37 -12.36 10.42
CA TRP A 130 -12.40 -11.83 11.79
C TRP A 130 -13.81 -11.45 12.25
N LYS A 131 -14.65 -10.94 11.34
CA LYS A 131 -16.06 -10.64 11.64
C LYS A 131 -16.91 -11.92 11.81
N CYS A 132 -16.68 -12.95 10.99
CA CYS A 132 -17.41 -14.21 11.04
C CYS A 132 -17.10 -15.05 12.29
N LEU A 133 -15.86 -15.00 12.77
CA LEU A 133 -15.41 -15.71 13.96
C LEU A 133 -16.02 -15.15 15.27
N GLY A 134 -16.63 -13.97 15.23
CA GLY A 134 -17.37 -13.41 16.36
C GLY A 134 -16.53 -13.27 17.62
N GLU A 135 -17.00 -13.81 18.74
CA GLU A 135 -16.33 -13.70 20.04
C GLU A 135 -14.96 -14.40 20.06
N VAL A 136 -14.77 -15.49 19.31
CA VAL A 136 -13.48 -16.18 19.25
C VAL A 136 -12.39 -15.26 18.68
N ALA A 137 -12.72 -14.48 17.65
CA ALA A 137 -11.80 -13.48 17.11
C ALA A 137 -11.53 -12.34 18.10
N VAL A 138 -12.55 -11.89 18.84
CA VAL A 138 -12.38 -10.85 19.87
C VAL A 138 -11.41 -11.33 20.95
N GLU A 139 -11.56 -12.55 21.45
CA GLU A 139 -10.68 -13.09 22.49
C GLU A 139 -9.24 -13.27 22.00
N PHE A 140 -9.08 -13.82 20.79
CA PHE A 140 -7.77 -14.01 20.19
C PHE A 140 -7.05 -12.67 19.96
N LEU A 141 -7.72 -11.71 19.31
CA LEU A 141 -7.13 -10.41 18.97
C LEU A 141 -6.83 -9.59 20.23
N THR A 142 -7.71 -9.60 21.23
CA THR A 142 -7.43 -8.94 22.52
C THR A 142 -6.20 -9.56 23.20
N SER A 143 -6.06 -10.89 23.19
CA SER A 143 -4.86 -11.53 23.76
C SER A 143 -3.60 -11.19 22.97
N LEU A 144 -3.68 -11.22 21.64
CA LEU A 144 -2.56 -10.92 20.75
C LEU A 144 -2.06 -9.48 20.94
N PHE A 145 -2.95 -8.49 20.90
CA PHE A 145 -2.55 -7.09 21.02
C PHE A 145 -1.99 -6.77 22.40
N ASN A 146 -2.57 -7.31 23.48
CA ASN A 146 -2.01 -7.11 24.81
C ASN A 146 -0.64 -7.78 24.98
N LYS A 147 -0.40 -8.96 24.37
CA LYS A 147 0.94 -9.58 24.34
C LYS A 147 1.95 -8.73 23.58
N ILE A 148 1.55 -8.12 22.47
CA ILE A 148 2.42 -7.22 21.70
C ILE A 148 2.77 -5.98 22.53
N LEU A 149 1.77 -5.35 23.18
CA LEU A 149 1.97 -4.21 24.07
C LEU A 149 2.90 -4.54 25.25
N GLU A 150 2.69 -5.67 25.91
CA GLU A 150 3.50 -6.10 27.06
C GLU A 150 4.93 -6.48 26.67
N SER A 151 5.14 -6.99 25.45
CA SER A 151 6.44 -7.47 25.02
C SER A 151 7.39 -6.39 24.50
N GLU A 152 6.88 -5.18 24.20
CA GLU A 152 7.57 -4.06 23.50
C GLU A 152 8.38 -4.47 22.25
N ARG A 153 8.18 -5.70 21.77
CA ARG A 153 8.90 -6.31 20.68
C ARG A 153 7.89 -6.72 19.64
N MET A 154 7.99 -6.07 18.50
CA MET A 154 7.32 -6.53 17.30
C MET A 154 7.73 -7.98 17.02
N LEU A 155 6.75 -8.87 16.85
CA LEU A 155 7.02 -10.25 16.42
C LEU A 155 7.85 -10.16 15.12
N ARG A 156 9.08 -10.69 15.17
CA ARG A 156 10.13 -10.52 14.14
C ARG A 156 9.78 -11.09 12.75
N THR A 157 8.55 -11.53 12.54
CA THR A 157 7.98 -12.03 11.29
C THR A 157 7.28 -10.93 10.47
N GLY A 158 7.30 -9.68 10.92
CA GLY A 158 6.54 -8.58 10.30
C GLY A 158 7.32 -7.59 9.41
N GLU A 159 8.60 -7.83 9.08
CA GLU A 159 9.41 -6.89 8.28
C GLU A 159 8.81 -6.60 6.89
N VAL A 160 8.00 -7.51 6.35
CA VAL A 160 7.31 -7.34 5.05
C VAL A 160 5.91 -6.72 5.18
N TYR A 161 5.29 -6.84 6.36
CA TYR A 161 3.89 -6.44 6.57
C TYR A 161 3.71 -4.93 6.77
N TRP A 162 4.71 -4.24 7.34
CA TRP A 162 4.65 -2.79 7.52
C TRP A 162 4.83 -1.98 6.24
N TYR A 163 5.60 -2.50 5.28
CA TYR A 163 5.87 -1.82 4.00
C TYR A 163 4.59 -1.61 3.17
N HIS A 164 3.57 -2.46 3.36
CA HIS A 164 2.27 -2.33 2.72
C HIS A 164 1.20 -1.65 3.61
N PHE A 165 1.29 -1.80 4.94
CA PHE A 165 0.37 -1.14 5.88
C PHE A 165 0.45 0.40 5.79
N LEU A 166 1.65 0.98 5.60
CA LEU A 166 1.85 2.42 5.44
C LEU A 166 1.55 2.97 4.03
N ARG A 167 1.36 2.11 3.01
CA ARG A 167 0.97 2.54 1.65
C ARG A 167 -0.50 2.95 1.57
N THR A 168 -1.31 2.59 2.57
CA THR A 168 -2.73 2.97 2.66
C THR A 168 -2.88 4.12 3.65
N ARG A 169 -2.79 5.34 3.12
CA ARG A 169 -2.86 6.65 3.80
C ARG A 169 -4.21 6.96 4.51
N GLU A 170 -4.90 5.96 5.03
CA GLU A 170 -6.24 6.09 5.64
C GLU A 170 -6.30 5.66 7.12
N MET A 171 -5.38 4.84 7.65
CA MET A 171 -5.47 4.44 9.07
C MET A 171 -4.96 5.51 10.05
N CYS A 172 -3.93 6.29 9.72
CA CYS A 172 -3.45 7.35 10.60
C CYS A 172 -4.46 8.51 10.78
N ARG A 173 -5.41 8.68 9.86
CA ARG A 173 -6.44 9.73 9.96
C ARG A 173 -7.57 9.40 10.92
N ALA A 174 -7.75 8.13 11.30
CA ALA A 174 -8.87 7.71 12.15
C ALA A 174 -8.53 7.72 13.66
N VAL A 175 -7.25 7.87 14.03
CA VAL A 175 -6.79 7.97 15.43
C VAL A 175 -6.52 9.43 15.83
N ALA A 176 -6.37 10.35 14.87
CA ALA A 176 -6.05 11.76 15.13
C ALA A 176 -7.27 12.71 15.09
N THR A 177 -8.51 12.22 15.00
CA THR A 177 -9.72 13.08 15.03
C THR A 177 -10.73 12.56 16.05
N THR A 178 -10.35 12.58 17.31
CA THR A 178 -11.26 12.68 18.45
C THR A 178 -10.62 13.56 19.52
N GLU A 179 -10.28 14.79 19.14
CA GLU A 179 -10.18 15.94 20.04
C GLU A 179 -10.77 17.13 19.28
N GLU A 180 -12.10 17.23 19.36
CA GLU A 180 -12.94 18.44 19.49
C GLU A 180 -14.41 18.01 19.61
#